data_AF-A0A974CP12-F1
#
_entry.id   AF-A0A974CP12-F1
#
_cell.length_a   1.000
_cell.length_b   1.000
_cell.length_c   1.000
_cell.angle_alpha   90.00
_cell.angle_beta   90.00
_cell.angle_gamma   90.00
#
_symmetry.space_group_name_H-M   'P 1'
#
loop_
_entity.id
_entity.type
_entity.pdbx_description
1 polymer ?
#
loop_
_entity_poly.entity_id
_entity_poly.type
_entity_poly.pdbx_seq_one_letter_code
_entity_poly.pdbx_strand_id
1 'polypeptide(L)' 'MVSRNFNTANNNQSQLRWAILEVISPMQRGGNLKEKISQREAYWIKKLDTLYPKGMNDNWSIKCFL' A
#
# COMPACT_ATOMS: atom_id res chain seq x y z
N MET A 1 -12.07 1.79 -1.81
CA MET A 1 -10.89 2.22 -2.59
C MET A 1 -10.37 3.51 -2.01
N VAL A 2 -9.06 3.69 -1.97
CA VAL A 2 -8.34 4.92 -1.57
C VAL A 2 -8.97 6.20 -2.15
N SER A 3 -9.41 6.16 -3.41
CA SER A 3 -10.10 7.26 -4.10
C SER A 3 -11.42 7.70 -3.47
N ARG A 4 -12.23 6.75 -2.96
CA ARG A 4 -13.46 7.04 -2.23
C ARG A 4 -13.13 7.79 -0.93
N ASN A 5 -12.17 7.29 -0.17
CA ASN A 5 -11.77 7.87 1.12
C ASN A 5 -11.14 9.26 0.94
N PHE A 6 -10.37 9.45 -0.13
CA PHE A 6 -9.82 10.76 -0.50
C PHE A 6 -10.90 11.78 -0.80
N ASN A 7 -11.90 11.41 -1.61
CA ASN A 7 -13.00 12.29 -1.97
C ASN A 7 -13.89 12.63 -0.77
N THR A 8 -14.19 11.65 0.10
CA THR A 8 -14.97 11.89 1.33
C THR A 8 -14.28 12.80 2.33
N ALA A 9 -12.95 12.85 2.32
CA ALA A 9 -12.17 13.73 3.18
C ALA A 9 -12.06 15.18 2.63
N ASN A 10 -12.76 15.50 1.54
CA ASN A 10 -12.80 16.82 0.88
C ASN A 10 -11.41 17.37 0.50
N ASN A 11 -10.43 16.49 0.32
CA ASN A 11 -9.08 16.87 -0.09
C ASN A 11 -9.07 17.19 -1.59
N ASN A 12 -8.35 18.25 -1.98
CA ASN A 12 -8.17 18.56 -3.39
C ASN A 12 -7.14 17.58 -3.98
N GLN A 13 -7.46 16.96 -5.13
CA GLN A 13 -6.53 16.06 -5.83
C GLN A 13 -5.17 16.71 -6.12
N SER A 14 -5.12 18.04 -6.29
CA SER A 14 -3.88 18.80 -6.50
C SER A 14 -2.92 18.78 -5.30
N GLN A 15 -3.41 18.41 -4.12
CA GLN A 15 -2.60 18.28 -2.90
C GLN A 15 -1.94 16.90 -2.78
N LEU A 16 -2.33 15.94 -3.63
CA LEU A 16 -1.74 14.61 -3.60
C LEU A 16 -0.27 14.68 -4.01
N ARG A 17 0.59 14.21 -3.10
CA ARG A 17 2.02 14.01 -3.36
C ARG A 17 2.31 12.52 -3.34
N TRP A 18 3.27 12.10 -4.14
CA TRP A 18 3.77 10.72 -4.15
C TRP A 18 5.25 10.70 -3.79
N ALA A 19 5.65 9.61 -3.16
CA ALA A 19 7.04 9.31 -2.86
C ALA A 19 7.26 7.81 -3.04
N ILE A 20 8.47 7.42 -3.44
CA ILE A 20 8.87 6.02 -3.53
C ILE A 20 9.22 5.53 -2.13
N LEU A 21 8.49 4.54 -1.61
CA LEU A 21 8.81 3.91 -0.33
C LEU A 21 9.92 2.87 -0.46
N GLU A 22 9.92 2.11 -1.56
CA GLU A 22 10.86 1.03 -1.79
C GLU A 22 10.87 0.60 -3.27
N VAL A 23 12.05 0.24 -3.77
CA VAL A 23 12.21 -0.40 -5.09
C VAL A 23 12.43 -1.89 -4.86
N ILE A 24 11.51 -2.72 -5.37
CA ILE A 24 11.57 -4.17 -5.21
C ILE A 24 12.23 -4.79 -6.44
N SER A 25 13.45 -5.31 -6.28
CA SER A 25 14.13 -6.04 -7.36
C SER A 25 13.54 -7.46 -7.53
N PRO A 26 13.45 -7.95 -8.78
CA PRO A 26 13.13 -9.34 -9.07
C PRO A 26 14.09 -10.30 -8.35
N MET A 27 13.56 -11.42 -7.86
CA MET A 27 14.38 -12.46 -7.23
C MET A 27 15.14 -13.23 -8.32
N GLN A 28 16.44 -13.47 -8.11
CA GLN A 28 17.30 -14.14 -9.09
C GLN A 28 16.93 -15.62 -9.32
N ARG A 29 16.19 -16.26 -8.40
CA ARG A 29 15.75 -17.66 -8.52
C ARG A 29 14.33 -17.85 -8.01
N GLY A 30 13.42 -18.22 -8.91
CA GLY A 30 12.16 -18.94 -8.61
C GLY A 30 11.09 -18.26 -7.74
N GLY A 31 11.34 -17.09 -7.17
CA GLY A 31 10.38 -16.44 -6.28
C GLY A 31 9.27 -15.70 -7.02
N ASN A 32 8.05 -15.71 -6.47
CA ASN A 32 6.91 -14.98 -7.01
C ASN A 32 7.02 -13.48 -6.68
N LEU A 33 7.37 -12.66 -7.68
CA LEU A 33 7.48 -11.21 -7.51
C LEU A 33 6.17 -10.58 -7.02
N LYS A 34 5.00 -11.12 -7.43
CA LYS A 34 3.70 -10.58 -7.00
C LYS A 34 3.48 -10.77 -5.51
N GLU A 35 3.77 -11.95 -4.98
CA GLU A 35 3.70 -12.21 -3.53
C GLU A 35 4.62 -11.28 -2.76
N LYS A 36 5.86 -11.09 -3.22
CA LYS A 36 6.81 -10.17 -2.60
C LYS A 36 6.28 -8.73 -2.59
N ILE A 37 5.74 -8.25 -3.72
CA ILE A 37 5.13 -6.91 -3.79
C ILE A 37 3.99 -6.80 -2.77
N SER A 38 3.09 -7.77 -2.70
CA SER A 38 1.96 -7.73 -1.77
C SER A 38 2.39 -7.82 -0.30
N GLN A 39 3.42 -8.60 0.03
CA GLN A 39 4.01 -8.61 1.38
C GLN A 39 4.61 -7.25 1.76
N ARG A 40 5.29 -6.58 0.82
CA ARG A 40 5.87 -5.25 1.07
C ARG A 40 4.80 -4.17 1.18
N GLU A 41 3.74 -4.24 0.38
CA GLU A 41 2.57 -3.37 0.51
C GLU A 41 1.94 -3.51 1.91
N ALA A 42 1.65 -4.75 2.35
CA ALA A 42 1.16 -5.05 3.69
C ALA A 42 2.06 -4.47 4.80
N TYR A 43 3.38 -4.64 4.66
CA TYR A 43 4.36 -4.07 5.59
C TYR A 43 4.26 -2.54 5.67
N TRP A 44 4.22 -1.85 4.53
CA TRP A 44 4.18 -0.39 4.50
C TRP A 44 2.84 0.18 4.99
N ILE A 45 1.72 -0.47 4.68
CA ILE A 45 0.39 -0.07 5.19
C ILE A 45 0.41 -0.07 6.72
N LYS A 46 0.93 -1.15 7.33
CA LYS A 46 1.03 -1.28 8.78
C LYS A 46 2.04 -0.31 9.38
N LYS A 47 3.22 -0.17 8.76
CA LYS A 47 4.31 0.67 9.28
C LYS A 47 3.95 2.16 9.30
N LEU A 48 3.20 2.63 8.31
CA LEU A 48 2.78 4.03 8.19
C LEU A 48 1.41 4.31 8.82
N ASP A 49 0.76 3.31 9.45
CA ASP A 49 -0.58 3.39 10.04
C ASP A 49 -1.62 4.01 9.06
N THR A 50 -1.60 3.56 7.80
CA THR A 50 -2.41 4.17 6.72
C THR A 50 -3.78 3.52 6.56
N LEU A 51 -4.22 2.71 7.51
CA LEU A 51 -5.55 2.10 7.50
C LEU A 51 -6.63 3.12 7.89
N TYR A 52 -7.78 3.03 7.26
CA TYR A 52 -8.98 3.78 7.64
C TYR A 52 -9.35 3.46 9.11
N PRO A 53 -9.76 4.44 9.93
CA PRO A 53 -10.08 5.83 9.58
C PRO A 53 -8.90 6.81 9.55
N LYS A 54 -7.70 6.41 10.01
CA LYS A 54 -6.56 7.32 10.11
C LYS A 54 -5.87 7.59 8.77
N GLY A 55 -5.85 6.58 7.90
CA GLY A 55 -5.37 6.70 6.53
C GLY A 55 -6.42 6.29 5.50
N MET A 56 -5.98 6.09 4.27
CA MET A 56 -6.88 5.89 3.13
C MET A 56 -7.01 4.44 2.68
N ASN A 57 -6.22 3.51 3.23
CA ASN A 57 -6.32 2.08 2.91
C ASN A 57 -7.49 1.43 3.66
N ASP A 58 -8.39 0.77 2.94
CA ASP A 58 -9.55 0.12 3.56
C ASP A 58 -9.18 -1.15 4.32
N ASN A 59 -8.18 -1.89 3.80
CA ASN A 59 -7.70 -3.12 4.39
C ASN A 59 -6.28 -3.44 3.92
N TRP A 60 -5.65 -4.43 4.53
CA TRP A 60 -4.41 -5.05 4.08
C TRP A 60 -4.58 -6.58 4.10
N SER A 61 -3.81 -7.30 3.27
CA SER A 61 -3.90 -8.77 3.20
C SER A 61 -2.70 -9.43 3.86
N ILE A 62 -2.95 -10.29 4.84
CA ILE A 62 -1.95 -11.23 5.38
C ILE A 62 -1.83 -12.52 4.56
N LYS A 63 -2.74 -12.78 3.61
CA LYS A 63 -2.70 -13.99 2.78
C LYS A 63 -1.43 -14.09 1.94
N CYS A 64 -0.74 -12.98 1.75
CA CYS A 64 0.53 -12.93 1.02
C CYS A 64 1.69 -13.54 1.82
N PHE A 65 1.49 -13.88 3.09
CA PHE A 65 2.46 -14.55 3.96
C PHE A 65 2.13 -16.04 4.23
N LEU A 66 1.06 -16.56 3.63
CA LEU A 66 0.56 -17.94 3.76
C LEU A 66 0.70 -18.67 2.44
#